data_AF-A0AA88QN05-F1
#
_entry.id   AF-A0AA88QN05-F1
#
_cell.length_a   1.000
_cell.length_b   1.000
_cell.length_c   1.000
_cell.angle_alpha   90.00
_cell.angle_beta   90.00
_cell.angle_gamma   90.00
#
_symmetry.space_group_name_H-M   'P 1'
#
loop_
_entity.id
_entity.type
_entity.pdbx_description
1 polymer ?
#
loop_
_entity_poly.entity_id
_entity_poly.type
_entity_poly.pdbx_seq_one_letter_code
_entity_poly.pdbx_strand_id
1 'polypeptide(L)'
;MEGHRLPATKSVGFCLLSSELIEYVFTRLASPDICRLRCVSKPIASILGEQGFVRNYNDQHRSSTWLFFYNKPANQDHAALYGFTGCSNRWFKILVHDLLKSVVHYSGEYLYFLTASGSNFLFALNARKEFILVNPTTTRTMSLSLIKMDPHWMHHYSWTPKIGLSSEMEGRRLPATNCVGFCLLPSELMEYIFIRLASPDICQLRCVSKPIASILREREFVLNHNDQHRSSTWLFFYNKPADREDAALHGFSDRSNRWFKILVHDLLKSVVPSGEYLYFLTASGSNFLFALNTRKEVVLVNPMTRTVRKIICPPQGPHGIFFGPDTSIKLLFGPPGADQFCVLFAQFINGCTILFEYNSNTNKWRTITLERRVRDLSLVGDYVFLSVFDRFRRCANIICVSQRGHPEAVSIWPTLACADSSWEIRGDGLHSYRVIGDGKMVIVRSDGVDDKNKRIRMLKGVELWGITANGKHWEFISETSREIVAEMKKPYGVIEGCLEERNGTIRVALMFNFQGVWDIIWLSYDLGRRNWTRVVLPDCQMKGSSMVGISFSSGLILS
;
A
#
# COMPACT_ATOMS: atom_id res chain seq x y z
N MET A 1 -4.68 60.99 -16.56
CA MET A 1 -5.08 59.84 -17.40
C MET A 1 -3.85 58.97 -17.59
N GLU A 2 -3.55 58.10 -16.62
CA GLU A 2 -2.52 57.07 -16.74
C GLU A 2 -3.23 55.73 -16.62
N GLY A 3 -3.22 54.96 -17.71
CA GLY A 3 -3.88 53.67 -17.81
C GLY A 3 -3.03 52.59 -17.13
N HIS A 4 -3.54 52.05 -16.03
CA HIS A 4 -3.04 50.82 -15.44
C HIS A 4 -3.12 49.67 -16.45
N ARG A 5 -1.98 49.25 -16.98
CA ARG A 5 -1.83 47.96 -17.66
C ARG A 5 -1.85 46.86 -16.59
N LEU A 6 -2.87 46.01 -16.64
CA LEU A 6 -2.88 44.71 -15.96
C LEU A 6 -1.67 43.88 -16.43
N PRO A 7 -1.00 43.12 -15.55
CA PRO A 7 0.14 42.32 -15.94
C PRO A 7 -0.33 41.17 -16.84
N ALA A 8 0.41 40.96 -17.94
CA ALA A 8 0.21 39.87 -18.87
C ALA A 8 0.23 38.52 -18.12
N THR A 9 -0.83 37.72 -18.34
CA THR A 9 -0.88 36.31 -17.98
C THR A 9 0.31 35.60 -18.65
N LYS A 10 1.27 35.16 -17.84
CA LYS A 10 2.36 34.30 -18.31
C LYS A 10 1.73 33.04 -18.92
N SER A 11 1.98 32.81 -20.21
CA SER A 11 1.60 31.57 -20.88
C SER A 11 2.29 30.40 -20.20
N VAL A 12 1.50 29.53 -19.57
CA VAL A 12 1.96 28.29 -18.96
C VAL A 12 2.36 27.33 -20.08
N GLY A 13 3.63 26.92 -20.09
CA GLY A 13 4.15 25.95 -21.07
C GLY A 13 3.43 24.60 -20.97
N PHE A 14 3.08 24.05 -22.14
CA PHE A 14 2.42 22.75 -22.28
C PHE A 14 3.28 21.63 -21.68
N CYS A 15 2.77 20.93 -20.67
CA CYS A 15 3.36 19.70 -20.16
C CYS A 15 2.65 18.52 -20.81
N LEU A 16 3.36 17.83 -21.70
CA LEU A 16 2.87 16.62 -22.34
C LEU A 16 3.08 15.46 -21.35
N LEU A 17 2.01 14.91 -20.78
CA LEU A 17 2.08 13.62 -20.09
C LEU A 17 1.84 12.52 -21.12
N SER A 18 2.49 11.36 -20.95
CA SER A 18 2.18 10.19 -21.78
C SER A 18 0.73 9.75 -21.53
N SER A 19 0.05 9.26 -22.56
CA SER A 19 -1.30 8.68 -22.45
C SER A 19 -1.38 7.62 -21.35
N GLU A 20 -0.32 6.83 -21.19
CA GLU A 20 -0.16 5.81 -20.14
C GLU A 20 -0.24 6.41 -18.72
N LEU A 21 0.41 7.54 -18.48
CA LEU A 21 0.39 8.20 -17.16
C LEU A 21 -0.97 8.84 -16.89
N ILE A 22 -1.62 9.37 -17.93
CA ILE A 22 -2.97 9.92 -17.82
C ILE A 22 -3.97 8.81 -17.47
N GLU A 23 -3.95 7.70 -18.19
CA GLU A 23 -4.75 6.52 -17.89
C GLU A 23 -4.47 5.98 -16.48
N TYR A 24 -3.19 5.90 -16.09
CA TYR A 24 -2.79 5.48 -14.75
C TYR A 24 -3.37 6.36 -13.64
N VAL A 25 -3.28 7.69 -13.79
CA VAL A 25 -3.77 8.63 -12.79
C VAL A 25 -5.29 8.61 -12.75
N PHE A 26 -5.96 8.60 -13.91
CA PHE A 26 -7.42 8.67 -13.98
C PHE A 26 -8.10 7.37 -13.55
N THR A 27 -7.50 6.21 -13.80
CA THR A 27 -8.07 4.93 -13.33
C THR A 27 -8.25 4.85 -11.81
N ARG A 28 -7.50 5.66 -11.05
CA ARG A 28 -7.60 5.74 -9.58
C ARG A 28 -8.65 6.72 -9.07
N LEU A 29 -9.29 7.47 -9.96
CA LEU A 29 -10.32 8.41 -9.60
C LEU A 29 -11.68 7.71 -9.48
N ALA A 30 -12.49 8.16 -8.53
CA ALA A 30 -13.86 7.70 -8.45
C ALA A 30 -14.61 8.13 -9.72
N SER A 31 -15.59 7.35 -10.19
CA SER A 31 -16.31 7.67 -11.43
C SER A 31 -16.94 9.07 -11.46
N PRO A 32 -17.42 9.65 -10.36
CA PRO A 32 -17.89 11.02 -10.36
C PRO A 32 -16.78 12.02 -10.70
N ASP A 33 -15.57 11.78 -10.21
CA ASP A 33 -14.40 12.60 -10.50
C ASP A 33 -13.98 12.41 -11.98
N ILE A 34 -14.07 11.19 -12.52
CA ILE A 34 -13.91 10.92 -13.97
C ILE A 34 -14.94 11.67 -14.82
N CYS A 35 -16.21 11.66 -14.41
CA CYS A 35 -17.28 12.38 -15.10
C CYS A 35 -17.01 13.88 -15.11
N ARG A 36 -16.58 14.44 -13.96
CA ARG A 36 -16.20 15.85 -13.86
C ARG A 36 -15.02 16.17 -14.79
N LEU A 37 -13.95 15.38 -14.74
CA LEU A 37 -12.77 15.56 -15.60
C LEU A 37 -13.07 15.52 -17.08
N ARG A 38 -13.98 14.62 -17.48
CA ARG A 38 -14.46 14.53 -18.87
C ARG A 38 -15.12 15.83 -19.34
N CYS A 39 -15.81 16.54 -18.45
CA CYS A 39 -16.43 17.83 -18.77
C CYS A 39 -15.43 18.99 -18.86
N VAL A 40 -14.22 18.85 -18.31
CA VAL A 40 -13.21 19.93 -18.28
C VAL A 40 -12.51 20.10 -19.64
N SER A 41 -12.28 19.02 -20.39
CA SER A 41 -11.46 19.08 -21.61
C SER A 41 -11.82 18.01 -22.64
N LYS A 42 -12.02 18.41 -23.91
CA LYS A 42 -12.30 17.50 -25.04
C LYS A 42 -11.20 16.43 -25.22
N PRO A 43 -9.90 16.76 -25.17
CA PRO A 43 -8.82 15.78 -25.15
C PRO A 43 -8.94 14.72 -24.03
N ILE A 44 -9.26 15.16 -22.80
CA ILE A 44 -9.46 14.25 -21.67
C ILE A 44 -10.68 13.35 -21.92
N ALA A 45 -11.76 13.91 -22.46
CA ALA A 45 -12.94 13.15 -22.84
C ALA A 45 -12.68 12.09 -23.90
N SER A 46 -11.74 12.35 -24.82
CA SER A 46 -11.30 11.38 -25.83
C SER A 46 -10.60 10.19 -25.16
N ILE A 47 -9.60 10.43 -24.31
CA ILE A 47 -8.86 9.38 -23.60
C ILE A 47 -9.79 8.55 -22.70
N LEU A 48 -10.64 9.22 -21.92
CA LEU A 48 -11.61 8.54 -21.04
C LEU A 48 -12.66 7.73 -21.82
N GLY A 49 -12.86 8.05 -23.11
CA GLY A 49 -13.76 7.34 -24.00
C GLY A 49 -13.11 6.15 -24.73
N GLU A 50 -11.79 5.96 -24.64
CA GLU A 50 -11.09 4.85 -25.28
C GLU A 50 -11.49 3.51 -24.65
N GLN A 51 -11.71 2.49 -25.48
CA GLN A 51 -12.13 1.17 -24.99
C GLN A 51 -11.11 0.55 -24.03
N GLY A 52 -9.81 0.79 -24.24
CA GLY A 52 -8.73 0.35 -23.35
C GLY A 52 -8.88 0.92 -21.94
N PHE A 53 -9.01 2.24 -21.84
CA PHE A 53 -9.25 2.94 -20.58
C PHE A 53 -10.50 2.43 -19.86
N VAL A 54 -11.63 2.35 -20.57
CA VAL A 54 -12.92 1.93 -19.98
C VAL A 54 -12.85 0.50 -19.45
N ARG A 55 -12.17 -0.39 -20.18
CA ARG A 55 -11.95 -1.78 -19.75
C ARG A 55 -11.09 -1.82 -18.49
N ASN A 56 -9.93 -1.17 -18.50
CA ASN A 56 -9.03 -1.08 -17.34
C ASN A 56 -9.72 -0.48 -16.11
N TYR A 57 -10.47 0.61 -16.30
CA TYR A 57 -11.25 1.25 -15.25
C TYR A 57 -12.27 0.28 -14.64
N ASN A 58 -13.08 -0.37 -15.47
CA ASN A 58 -14.08 -1.31 -14.99
C ASN A 58 -13.43 -2.53 -14.31
N ASP A 59 -12.30 -3.04 -14.80
CA ASP A 59 -11.60 -4.17 -14.21
C ASP A 59 -11.01 -3.81 -12.83
N GLN A 60 -10.49 -2.59 -12.64
CA GLN A 60 -10.02 -2.10 -11.35
C GLN A 60 -11.16 -1.85 -10.34
N HIS A 61 -12.34 -1.46 -10.80
CA HIS A 61 -13.50 -1.11 -9.95
C HIS A 61 -14.61 -2.17 -9.94
N ARG A 62 -14.33 -3.39 -10.44
CA ARG A 62 -15.30 -4.48 -10.60
C ARG A 62 -15.84 -5.01 -9.27
N SER A 63 -15.05 -4.91 -8.20
CA SER A 63 -15.39 -5.38 -6.85
C SER A 63 -15.90 -4.27 -5.94
N SER A 64 -15.97 -3.04 -6.43
CA SER A 64 -16.41 -1.88 -5.67
C SER A 64 -17.93 -1.97 -5.46
N THR A 65 -18.42 -1.95 -4.23
CA THR A 65 -19.86 -1.79 -3.96
C THR A 65 -20.25 -0.34 -4.17
N TRP A 66 -21.30 -0.11 -4.96
CA TRP A 66 -21.86 1.21 -5.20
C TRP A 66 -23.26 1.28 -4.61
N LEU A 67 -23.51 2.33 -3.86
CA LEU A 67 -24.84 2.69 -3.39
C LEU A 67 -25.26 3.94 -4.16
N PHE A 68 -26.47 3.94 -4.69
CA PHE A 68 -27.04 5.10 -5.37
C PHE A 68 -28.37 5.49 -4.72
N PHE A 69 -28.58 6.78 -4.52
CA PHE A 69 -29.82 7.36 -4.05
C PHE A 69 -30.27 8.43 -5.04
N TYR A 70 -31.43 8.22 -5.65
CA TYR A 70 -32.03 9.19 -6.56
C TYR A 70 -32.97 10.12 -5.79
N ASN A 71 -32.77 11.43 -5.93
CA ASN A 71 -33.63 12.45 -5.34
C ASN A 71 -34.16 13.39 -6.43
N LYS A 72 -35.48 13.46 -6.55
CA LYS A 72 -36.18 14.50 -7.31
C LYS A 72 -37.15 15.23 -6.36
N PRO A 73 -36.77 16.40 -5.83
CA PRO A 73 -37.64 17.18 -4.97
C PRO A 73 -38.90 17.59 -5.75
N ALA A 74 -40.08 17.57 -5.11
CA ALA A 74 -41.35 17.87 -5.76
C ALA A 74 -41.41 19.27 -6.40
N ASN A 75 -40.62 20.22 -5.89
CA ASN A 75 -40.59 21.62 -6.32
C ASN A 75 -39.30 22.03 -7.07
N GLN A 76 -38.51 21.07 -7.57
CA GLN A 76 -37.30 21.38 -8.34
C GLN A 76 -37.30 20.66 -9.69
N ASP A 77 -36.94 21.40 -10.74
CA ASP A 77 -36.78 20.85 -12.10
C ASP A 77 -35.56 19.93 -12.22
N HIS A 78 -34.67 19.92 -11.23
CA HIS A 78 -33.42 19.18 -11.27
C HIS A 78 -33.46 17.93 -10.40
N ALA A 79 -33.37 16.77 -11.04
CA ALA A 79 -33.11 15.52 -10.34
C ALA A 79 -31.60 15.34 -10.09
N ALA A 80 -31.26 14.78 -8.93
CA ALA A 80 -29.90 14.46 -8.55
C ALA A 80 -29.76 12.98 -8.20
N LEU A 81 -28.73 12.35 -8.74
CA LEU A 81 -28.27 11.03 -8.33
C LEU A 81 -27.13 11.21 -7.34
N TYR A 82 -27.38 10.84 -6.10
CA TYR A 82 -26.33 10.70 -5.09
C TYR A 82 -25.75 9.30 -5.20
N GLY A 83 -24.45 9.17 -5.03
CA GLY A 83 -23.85 7.85 -4.95
C GLY A 83 -22.74 7.80 -3.91
N PHE A 84 -22.41 6.60 -3.49
CA PHE A 84 -21.32 6.28 -2.59
C PHE A 84 -20.59 5.06 -3.14
N THR A 85 -19.26 5.11 -3.17
CA THR A 85 -18.44 3.95 -3.56
C THR A 85 -17.55 3.55 -2.40
N GLY A 86 -17.47 2.24 -2.11
CA GLY A 86 -16.58 1.73 -1.06
C GLY A 86 -15.12 2.11 -1.28
N CYS A 87 -14.69 2.23 -2.54
CA CYS A 87 -13.32 2.63 -2.90
C CYS A 87 -13.01 4.10 -2.66
N SER A 88 -14.01 4.98 -2.73
CA SER A 88 -13.81 6.42 -2.49
C SER A 88 -14.13 6.84 -1.07
N ASN A 89 -14.89 6.02 -0.33
CA ASN A 89 -15.41 6.29 1.01
C ASN A 89 -16.06 7.68 1.12
N ARG A 90 -16.69 8.16 0.03
CA ARG A 90 -17.33 9.49 -0.03
C ARG A 90 -18.64 9.43 -0.80
N TRP A 91 -19.56 10.31 -0.39
CA TRP A 91 -20.75 10.62 -1.15
C TRP A 91 -20.43 11.59 -2.28
N PHE A 92 -21.07 11.39 -3.43
CA PHE A 92 -21.02 12.27 -4.57
C PHE A 92 -22.43 12.59 -5.06
N LYS A 93 -22.54 13.70 -5.79
CA LYS A 93 -23.79 14.16 -6.41
C LYS A 93 -23.56 14.34 -7.90
N ILE A 94 -24.41 13.71 -8.71
CA ILE A 94 -24.48 13.91 -10.15
C ILE A 94 -25.83 14.55 -10.45
N LEU A 95 -25.82 15.69 -11.13
CA LEU A 95 -27.05 16.28 -11.65
C LEU A 95 -27.48 15.47 -12.88
N VAL A 96 -28.68 14.91 -12.83
CA VAL A 96 -29.15 13.98 -13.87
C VAL A 96 -29.37 14.72 -15.20
N HIS A 97 -29.70 16.01 -15.12
CA HIS A 97 -29.74 16.89 -16.28
C HIS A 97 -28.41 16.91 -17.05
N ASP A 98 -27.27 17.01 -16.36
CA ASP A 98 -25.96 17.05 -16.99
C ASP A 98 -25.60 15.73 -17.68
N LEU A 99 -26.11 14.61 -17.13
CA LEU A 99 -25.93 13.28 -17.68
C LEU A 99 -26.76 13.04 -18.96
N LEU A 100 -27.94 13.66 -19.05
CA LEU A 100 -28.93 13.44 -20.12
C LEU A 100 -29.00 14.57 -21.15
N LYS A 101 -28.20 15.62 -20.99
CA LYS A 101 -28.22 16.83 -21.83
C LYS A 101 -28.07 16.55 -23.33
N SER A 102 -27.42 15.45 -23.70
CA SER A 102 -27.22 15.03 -25.09
C SER A 102 -28.37 14.23 -25.70
N VAL A 103 -29.35 13.79 -24.92
CA VAL A 103 -30.37 12.82 -25.35
C VAL A 103 -31.78 13.37 -25.27
N VAL A 104 -32.06 14.18 -24.25
CA VAL A 104 -33.39 14.69 -23.99
C VAL A 104 -33.30 16.20 -23.79
N HIS A 105 -34.02 16.96 -24.60
CA HIS A 105 -34.39 18.32 -24.22
C HIS A 105 -35.27 18.21 -22.98
N TYR A 106 -34.65 18.48 -21.84
CA TYR A 106 -35.21 18.22 -20.53
C TYR A 106 -36.38 19.17 -20.28
N SER A 107 -37.62 18.69 -20.40
CA SER A 107 -38.84 19.46 -20.17
C SER A 107 -39.47 19.22 -18.79
N GLY A 108 -38.68 18.79 -17.79
CA GLY A 108 -39.13 18.63 -16.40
C GLY A 108 -39.95 17.37 -16.09
N GLU A 109 -40.42 16.63 -17.11
CA GLU A 109 -41.34 15.52 -16.87
C GLU A 109 -40.66 14.21 -16.37
N TYR A 110 -41.33 13.60 -15.39
CA TYR A 110 -41.19 12.27 -14.77
C TYR A 110 -40.06 11.34 -15.30
N LEU A 111 -38.82 11.64 -14.88
CA LEU A 111 -37.68 10.75 -14.99
C LEU A 111 -37.57 9.94 -13.69
N TYR A 112 -37.41 8.62 -13.79
CA TYR A 112 -37.17 7.74 -12.65
C TYR A 112 -35.87 6.98 -12.85
N PHE A 113 -35.00 6.97 -11.83
CA PHE A 113 -33.86 6.07 -11.80
C PHE A 113 -34.33 4.67 -11.38
N LEU A 114 -34.00 3.65 -12.17
CA LEU A 114 -34.44 2.27 -11.90
C LEU A 114 -33.35 1.44 -11.25
N THR A 115 -32.18 1.40 -11.87
CA THR A 115 -31.08 0.52 -11.43
C THR A 115 -29.75 0.95 -12.03
N ALA A 116 -28.67 0.47 -11.43
CA ALA A 116 -27.31 0.56 -11.94
C ALA A 116 -26.68 -0.83 -12.02
N SER A 117 -25.89 -1.07 -13.06
CA SER A 117 -25.03 -2.26 -13.15
C SER A 117 -23.69 -1.89 -13.75
N GLY A 118 -22.63 -2.05 -12.96
CA GLY A 118 -21.31 -1.51 -13.25
C GLY A 118 -21.37 -0.01 -13.51
N SER A 119 -20.88 0.40 -14.68
CA SER A 119 -20.87 1.80 -15.13
C SER A 119 -22.09 2.18 -15.97
N ASN A 120 -23.20 1.43 -15.91
CA ASN A 120 -24.42 1.74 -16.65
C ASN A 120 -25.58 2.06 -15.69
N PHE A 121 -26.30 3.14 -15.99
CA PHE A 121 -27.49 3.61 -15.29
C PHE A 121 -28.72 3.47 -16.17
N LEU A 122 -29.78 2.87 -15.65
CA LEU A 122 -31.05 2.77 -16.36
C LEU A 122 -32.05 3.77 -15.76
N PHE A 123 -32.59 4.64 -16.62
CA PHE A 123 -33.65 5.58 -16.29
C PHE A 123 -34.93 5.22 -17.06
N ALA A 124 -36.09 5.48 -16.49
CA ALA A 124 -37.38 5.47 -17.19
C ALA A 124 -37.86 6.91 -17.41
N LEU A 125 -38.27 7.23 -18.64
CA LEU A 125 -39.08 8.40 -18.93
C LEU A 125 -40.53 8.00 -19.03
N ASN A 126 -41.31 8.35 -18.00
CA ASN A 126 -42.73 8.00 -17.94
C ASN A 126 -43.52 8.62 -19.10
N ALA A 127 -43.24 9.89 -19.43
CA ALA A 127 -43.96 10.63 -20.47
C ALA A 127 -43.79 10.02 -21.88
N ARG A 128 -42.67 9.34 -22.15
CA ARG A 128 -42.35 8.77 -23.47
C ARG A 128 -42.46 7.25 -23.53
N LYS A 129 -42.73 6.57 -22.41
CA LYS A 129 -42.67 5.11 -22.29
C LYS A 129 -41.35 4.54 -22.83
N GLU A 130 -40.25 5.24 -22.57
CA GLU A 130 -38.90 4.89 -22.99
C GLU A 130 -38.02 4.63 -21.77
N PHE A 131 -37.10 3.68 -21.88
CA PHE A 131 -35.99 3.54 -20.95
C PHE A 131 -34.72 4.10 -21.57
N ILE A 132 -33.93 4.85 -20.80
CA ILE A 132 -32.63 5.33 -21.23
C ILE A 132 -31.56 4.63 -20.42
N LEU A 133 -30.73 3.84 -21.09
CA LEU A 133 -29.50 3.34 -20.52
C LEU A 133 -28.40 4.37 -20.78
N VAL A 134 -27.80 4.90 -19.71
CA VAL A 134 -26.70 5.86 -19.76
C VAL A 134 -25.47 5.25 -19.13
N ASN A 135 -24.37 5.27 -19.85
CA ASN A 135 -23.07 4.95 -19.28
C ASN A 135 -22.28 6.24 -19.06
N PRO A 136 -22.09 6.74 -17.82
CA PRO A 136 -21.39 8.00 -17.55
C PRO A 136 -19.93 7.96 -17.99
N THR A 137 -19.29 6.80 -17.84
CA THR A 137 -17.89 6.61 -18.20
C THR A 137 -17.66 6.70 -19.70
N THR A 138 -18.66 6.41 -20.54
CA THR A 138 -18.54 6.45 -22.00
C THR A 138 -19.39 7.54 -22.67
N THR A 139 -20.28 8.19 -21.91
CA THR A 139 -21.41 9.02 -22.35
C THR A 139 -22.26 8.37 -23.44
N ARG A 140 -22.19 7.04 -23.57
CA ARG A 140 -23.08 6.30 -24.46
C ARG A 140 -24.45 6.26 -23.83
N THR A 141 -25.42 6.63 -24.63
CA THR A 141 -26.82 6.62 -24.25
C THR A 141 -27.57 5.79 -25.25
N MET A 142 -28.44 4.93 -24.75
CA MET A 142 -29.30 4.08 -25.56
C MET A 142 -30.72 4.31 -25.10
N SER A 143 -31.57 4.80 -26.00
CA SER A 143 -33.02 4.78 -25.76
C SER A 143 -33.55 3.41 -26.17
N LEU A 144 -34.28 2.79 -25.25
CA LEU A 144 -35.00 1.54 -25.41
C LEU A 144 -36.48 1.92 -25.42
N SER A 145 -37.08 1.94 -26.61
CA SER A 145 -38.52 2.07 -26.74
C SER A 145 -39.20 0.76 -26.39
N LEU A 146 -40.32 0.83 -25.66
CA LEU A 146 -41.21 -0.33 -25.51
C LEU A 146 -41.76 -0.69 -26.89
N ILE A 147 -41.16 -1.69 -27.54
CA ILE A 147 -41.81 -2.39 -28.63
C ILE A 147 -43.01 -3.11 -28.01
N LYS A 148 -44.21 -2.88 -28.57
CA LYS A 148 -45.43 -3.65 -28.27
C LYS A 148 -45.05 -5.13 -28.20
N MET A 149 -45.09 -5.73 -27.01
CA MET A 149 -44.87 -7.16 -26.87
C MET A 149 -46.00 -7.89 -27.58
N ASP A 150 -45.68 -8.46 -28.75
CA ASP A 150 -46.42 -9.58 -29.32
C ASP A 150 -45.82 -10.87 -28.73
N PRO A 151 -46.59 -11.84 -28.19
CA PRO A 151 -46.05 -12.94 -27.38
C PRO A 151 -45.26 -14.00 -28.15
N HIS A 152 -45.14 -13.86 -29.47
CA HIS A 152 -44.42 -14.78 -30.32
C HIS A 152 -43.22 -14.04 -30.93
N TRP A 153 -42.10 -14.74 -31.12
CA TRP A 153 -40.82 -14.24 -31.65
C TRP A 153 -39.83 -13.69 -30.60
N MET A 154 -39.30 -14.59 -29.75
CA MET A 154 -37.85 -14.58 -29.50
C MET A 154 -37.19 -15.13 -30.75
N HIS A 155 -36.45 -14.31 -31.49
CA HIS A 155 -35.26 -14.63 -32.30
C HIS A 155 -35.06 -13.51 -33.34
N HIS A 156 -33.85 -12.92 -33.34
CA HIS A 156 -33.33 -11.82 -34.18
C HIS A 156 -33.56 -10.38 -33.69
N TYR A 157 -32.49 -9.80 -33.12
CA TYR A 157 -32.31 -8.36 -32.97
C TYR A 157 -31.38 -7.84 -34.07
N SER A 158 -31.80 -6.80 -34.81
CA SER A 158 -30.96 -6.03 -35.73
C SER A 158 -30.49 -4.73 -35.07
N TRP A 159 -29.22 -4.40 -35.26
CA TRP A 159 -28.53 -3.26 -34.65
C TRP A 159 -28.53 -2.04 -35.57
N THR A 160 -28.94 -0.87 -35.08
CA THR A 160 -28.66 0.40 -35.76
C THR A 160 -28.27 1.50 -34.76
N PRO A 161 -27.01 1.97 -34.74
CA PRO A 161 -26.61 3.14 -33.98
C PRO A 161 -27.02 4.43 -34.73
N LYS A 162 -27.65 5.39 -34.04
CA LYS A 162 -27.78 6.77 -34.55
C LYS A 162 -26.50 7.53 -34.23
N ILE A 163 -25.63 7.67 -35.21
CA ILE A 163 -24.46 8.55 -35.16
C ILE A 163 -24.85 9.84 -35.90
N GLY A 164 -25.02 10.94 -35.17
CA GLY A 164 -25.13 12.27 -35.76
C GLY A 164 -23.73 12.84 -36.00
N LEU A 165 -23.27 12.82 -37.25
CA LEU A 165 -22.08 13.54 -37.71
C LEU A 165 -22.48 14.42 -38.90
N SER A 166 -22.36 15.74 -38.75
CA SER A 166 -22.39 16.69 -39.87
C SER A 166 -20.97 16.90 -40.39
N SER A 167 -20.72 16.58 -41.66
CA SER A 167 -19.59 17.07 -42.48
C SER A 167 -19.82 18.57 -42.78
N GLU A 168 -18.87 19.44 -43.11
CA GLU A 168 -17.60 19.39 -43.85
C GLU A 168 -16.66 20.52 -43.38
N MET A 169 -15.34 20.32 -43.48
CA MET A 169 -14.44 21.04 -44.41
C MET A 169 -12.98 20.67 -44.11
N GLU A 170 -12.31 20.15 -45.13
CA GLU A 170 -10.90 19.77 -45.11
C GLU A 170 -9.98 21.00 -45.07
N GLY A 171 -9.19 21.08 -44.00
CA GLY A 171 -8.03 21.94 -43.90
C GLY A 171 -6.85 21.13 -43.37
N ARG A 172 -5.79 21.03 -44.19
CA ARG A 172 -4.52 20.32 -43.97
C ARG A 172 -4.14 20.19 -42.49
N ARG A 173 -4.15 18.96 -41.94
CA ARG A 173 -3.61 18.67 -40.60
C ARG A 173 -2.23 18.04 -40.72
N LEU A 174 -1.26 18.70 -40.09
CA LEU A 174 0.01 18.11 -39.66
C LEU A 174 -0.24 16.85 -38.81
N PRO A 175 0.71 15.90 -38.73
CA PRO A 175 0.54 14.68 -37.93
C PRO A 175 0.31 15.07 -36.47
N ALA A 176 -0.88 14.77 -35.95
CA ALA A 176 -1.22 15.04 -34.56
C ALA A 176 -0.46 14.06 -33.66
N THR A 177 0.52 14.57 -32.92
CA THR A 177 1.06 13.88 -31.74
C THR A 177 -0.05 13.83 -30.68
N ASN A 178 -0.41 12.62 -30.23
CA ASN A 178 -1.43 12.32 -29.21
C ASN A 178 -1.04 12.80 -27.79
N CYS A 179 -0.54 14.02 -27.66
CA CYS A 179 -0.05 14.53 -26.39
C CYS A 179 -1.11 15.46 -25.76
N VAL A 180 -1.85 14.93 -24.79
CA VAL A 180 -2.83 15.70 -24.02
C VAL A 180 -2.12 16.41 -22.87
N GLY A 181 -2.18 17.74 -22.86
CA GLY A 181 -1.56 18.55 -21.82
C GLY A 181 -2.37 18.57 -20.52
N PHE A 182 -1.80 18.09 -19.42
CA PHE A 182 -2.41 18.17 -18.08
C PHE A 182 -2.63 19.62 -17.59
N CYS A 183 -1.96 20.59 -18.23
CA CYS A 183 -2.02 22.03 -17.91
C CYS A 183 -3.35 22.72 -18.21
N LEU A 184 -4.37 22.00 -18.71
CA LEU A 184 -5.72 22.55 -18.89
C LEU A 184 -6.61 22.33 -17.66
N LEU A 185 -6.16 21.56 -16.67
CA LEU A 185 -6.89 21.37 -15.42
C LEU A 185 -6.57 22.53 -14.45
N PRO A 186 -7.56 23.02 -13.68
CA PRO A 186 -7.30 23.92 -12.56
C PRO A 186 -6.31 23.30 -11.57
N SER A 187 -5.45 24.11 -10.95
CA SER A 187 -4.44 23.68 -9.96
C SER A 187 -5.06 22.90 -8.81
N GLU A 188 -6.22 23.33 -8.34
CA GLU A 188 -6.97 22.71 -7.25
C GLU A 188 -7.41 21.28 -7.63
N LEU A 189 -7.75 21.05 -8.90
CA LEU A 189 -8.13 19.73 -9.38
C LEU A 189 -6.89 18.83 -9.55
N MET A 190 -5.77 19.40 -9.99
CA MET A 190 -4.49 18.67 -10.05
C MET A 190 -4.04 18.24 -8.66
N GLU A 191 -4.09 19.13 -7.67
CA GLU A 191 -3.79 18.81 -6.27
C GLU A 191 -4.70 17.71 -5.73
N TYR A 192 -6.01 17.83 -5.96
CA TYR A 192 -7.00 16.84 -5.56
C TYR A 192 -6.76 15.45 -6.16
N ILE A 193 -6.25 15.39 -7.39
CA ILE A 193 -5.88 14.14 -8.05
C ILE A 193 -4.57 13.61 -7.46
N PHE A 194 -3.55 14.45 -7.39
CA PHE A 194 -2.20 14.04 -6.98
C PHE A 194 -2.13 13.62 -5.53
N ILE A 195 -2.95 14.19 -4.65
CA ILE A 195 -2.96 13.84 -3.23
C ILE A 195 -3.36 12.37 -2.99
N ARG A 196 -4.10 11.77 -3.92
CA ARG A 196 -4.54 10.37 -3.88
C ARG A 196 -3.48 9.39 -4.39
N LEU A 197 -2.43 9.90 -5.02
CA LEU A 197 -1.37 9.06 -5.55
C LEU A 197 -0.43 8.62 -4.42
N ALA A 198 0.15 7.44 -4.60
CA ALA A 198 1.17 6.95 -3.68
C ALA A 198 2.44 7.81 -3.85
N SER A 199 3.22 7.96 -2.78
CA SER A 199 4.39 8.84 -2.76
C SER A 199 5.42 8.55 -3.87
N PRO A 200 5.69 7.29 -4.27
CA PRO A 200 6.55 7.01 -5.41
C PRO A 200 6.04 7.61 -6.72
N ASP A 201 4.73 7.60 -6.96
CA ASP A 201 4.11 8.19 -8.15
C ASP A 201 4.28 9.72 -8.14
N ILE A 202 4.12 10.35 -6.98
CA ILE A 202 4.31 11.79 -6.80
C ILE A 202 5.76 12.18 -7.08
N CYS A 203 6.73 11.40 -6.59
CA CYS A 203 8.14 11.61 -6.90
C CYS A 203 8.43 11.53 -8.40
N GLN A 204 7.82 10.58 -9.11
CA GLN A 204 7.93 10.51 -10.57
C GLN A 204 7.31 11.73 -11.25
N LEU A 205 6.10 12.13 -10.83
CA LEU A 205 5.41 13.31 -11.36
C LEU A 205 6.18 14.62 -11.15
N ARG A 206 6.86 14.79 -10.00
CA ARG A 206 7.76 15.92 -9.73
C ARG A 206 8.86 16.06 -10.79
N CYS A 207 9.25 14.98 -11.47
CA CYS A 207 10.27 15.01 -12.51
C CYS A 207 9.72 15.28 -13.92
N VAL A 208 8.40 15.22 -14.12
CA VAL A 208 7.82 15.32 -15.47
C VAL A 208 7.73 16.76 -15.96
N SER A 209 7.41 17.71 -15.08
CA SER A 209 7.36 19.12 -15.49
C SER A 209 7.51 20.14 -14.36
N LYS A 210 7.99 21.34 -14.69
CA LYS A 210 8.15 22.45 -13.73
C LYS A 210 6.82 22.89 -13.08
N PRO A 211 5.69 23.03 -13.80
CA PRO A 211 4.42 23.41 -13.18
C PRO A 211 3.90 22.36 -12.19
N ILE A 212 3.94 21.07 -12.57
CA ILE A 212 3.54 19.97 -11.67
C ILE A 212 4.48 19.94 -10.45
N ALA A 213 5.79 20.09 -10.68
CA ALA A 213 6.75 20.17 -9.58
C ALA A 213 6.51 21.35 -8.64
N SER A 214 6.00 22.49 -9.15
CA SER A 214 5.65 23.65 -8.32
C SER A 214 4.54 23.29 -7.35
N ILE A 215 3.41 22.77 -7.87
CA ILE A 215 2.25 22.35 -7.07
C ILE A 215 2.66 21.29 -6.02
N LEU A 216 3.41 20.27 -6.45
CA LEU A 216 3.81 19.17 -5.58
C LEU A 216 4.86 19.57 -4.51
N ARG A 217 5.45 20.76 -4.61
CA ARG A 217 6.38 21.33 -3.62
C ARG A 217 5.68 22.31 -2.67
N GLU A 218 4.42 22.65 -2.91
CA GLU A 218 3.69 23.53 -2.01
C GLU A 218 3.54 22.87 -0.64
N ARG A 219 3.81 23.67 0.40
CA ARG A 219 3.83 23.18 1.79
C ARG A 219 2.47 22.59 2.17
N GLU A 220 1.38 23.22 1.73
CA GLU A 220 0.02 22.75 2.00
C GLU A 220 -0.25 21.40 1.33
N PHE A 221 0.15 21.22 0.07
CA PHE A 221 0.06 19.92 -0.61
C PHE A 221 0.82 18.83 0.15
N VAL A 222 2.07 19.11 0.55
CA VAL A 222 2.91 18.14 1.27
C VAL A 222 2.30 17.76 2.60
N LEU A 223 1.80 18.73 3.38
CA LEU A 223 1.13 18.46 4.65
C LEU A 223 -0.13 17.62 4.46
N ASN A 224 -1.00 18.03 3.54
CA ASN A 224 -2.26 17.33 3.27
C ASN A 224 -2.02 15.90 2.75
N HIS A 225 -1.04 15.71 1.88
CA HIS A 225 -0.64 14.37 1.40
C HIS A 225 -0.13 13.51 2.54
N ASN A 226 0.84 14.01 3.30
CA ASN A 226 1.43 13.28 4.40
C ASN A 226 0.40 12.90 5.47
N ASP A 227 -0.53 13.80 5.81
CA ASP A 227 -1.61 13.52 6.76
C ASP A 227 -2.55 12.42 6.27
N GLN A 228 -2.91 12.44 4.99
CA GLN A 228 -3.73 11.37 4.40
C GLN A 228 -3.01 10.03 4.43
N HIS A 229 -1.70 9.99 4.18
CA HIS A 229 -0.92 8.76 4.07
C HIS A 229 -0.20 8.35 5.36
N ARG A 230 -0.30 9.13 6.44
CA ARG A 230 0.31 8.85 7.75
C ARG A 230 -0.12 7.52 8.37
N SER A 231 -1.34 7.09 8.04
CA SER A 231 -1.89 5.81 8.50
C SER A 231 -1.67 4.66 7.52
N SER A 232 -1.10 4.93 6.33
CA SER A 232 -0.82 3.88 5.34
C SER A 232 0.22 2.91 5.89
N THR A 233 0.03 1.63 5.59
CA THR A 233 1.01 0.61 5.89
C THR A 233 1.72 0.23 4.62
N TRP A 234 3.04 0.24 4.68
CA TRP A 234 3.88 -0.22 3.58
C TRP A 234 4.60 -1.49 3.98
N LEU A 235 4.59 -2.46 3.07
CA LEU A 235 5.41 -3.65 3.13
C LEU A 235 6.54 -3.50 2.13
N PHE A 236 7.76 -3.64 2.60
CA PHE A 236 8.95 -3.57 1.77
C PHE A 236 9.72 -4.87 1.82
N PHE A 237 10.23 -5.31 0.68
CA PHE A 237 11.21 -6.39 0.61
C PHE A 237 12.34 -6.01 -0.35
N TYR A 238 13.52 -6.55 -0.12
CA TYR A 238 14.68 -6.33 -0.98
C TYR A 238 15.05 -7.60 -1.72
N ASN A 239 14.94 -7.55 -3.04
CA ASN A 239 15.30 -8.66 -3.91
C ASN A 239 16.75 -8.50 -4.39
N LYS A 240 17.52 -9.59 -4.29
CA LYS A 240 18.86 -9.68 -4.85
C LYS A 240 18.84 -10.69 -6.00
N PRO A 241 18.66 -10.24 -7.25
CA PRO A 241 18.84 -11.11 -8.41
C PRO A 241 20.31 -11.55 -8.55
N ALA A 242 20.52 -12.58 -9.37
CA ALA A 242 21.86 -13.10 -9.68
C ALA A 242 22.75 -12.02 -10.32
N ASP A 243 22.15 -11.14 -11.15
CA ASP A 243 22.79 -9.93 -11.65
C ASP A 243 22.53 -8.73 -10.72
N ARG A 244 23.60 -8.00 -10.40
CA ARG A 244 23.57 -6.88 -9.44
C ARG A 244 22.73 -5.69 -9.91
N GLU A 245 22.58 -5.53 -11.22
CA GLU A 245 21.90 -4.37 -11.82
C GLU A 245 20.39 -4.38 -11.59
N ASP A 246 19.81 -5.55 -11.29
CA ASP A 246 18.37 -5.68 -11.03
C ASP A 246 17.99 -5.65 -9.54
N ALA A 247 18.96 -5.44 -8.64
CA ALA A 247 18.69 -5.36 -7.21
C ALA A 247 17.78 -4.16 -6.88
N ALA A 248 16.61 -4.45 -6.35
CA ALA A 248 15.59 -3.45 -6.12
C ALA A 248 14.86 -3.67 -4.80
N LEU A 249 14.50 -2.54 -4.20
CA LEU A 249 13.58 -2.51 -3.07
C LEU A 249 12.17 -2.44 -3.64
N HIS A 250 11.34 -3.42 -3.32
CA HIS A 250 9.95 -3.44 -3.72
C HIS A 250 9.09 -2.98 -2.54
N GLY A 251 8.13 -2.10 -2.81
CA GLY A 251 7.17 -1.62 -1.83
C GLY A 251 5.74 -1.91 -2.27
N PHE A 252 4.89 -2.30 -1.34
CA PHE A 252 3.45 -2.37 -1.53
C PHE A 252 2.77 -1.64 -0.39
N SER A 253 1.74 -0.84 -0.70
CA SER A 253 0.91 -0.19 0.32
C SER A 253 -0.44 -0.87 0.37
N ASP A 254 -0.99 -1.00 1.57
CA ASP A 254 -2.40 -1.39 1.80
C ASP A 254 -3.43 -0.51 1.08
N ARG A 255 -3.02 0.66 0.58
CA ARG A 255 -3.82 1.57 -0.25
C ARG A 255 -3.51 1.52 -1.74
N SER A 256 -2.59 0.66 -2.16
CA SER A 256 -2.22 0.47 -3.55
C SER A 256 -2.67 -0.88 -4.07
N ASN A 257 -2.81 -0.98 -5.39
CA ASN A 257 -3.12 -2.20 -6.12
C ASN A 257 -1.91 -2.75 -6.88
N ARG A 258 -0.70 -2.20 -6.67
CA ARG A 258 0.51 -2.61 -7.38
C ARG A 258 1.75 -2.57 -6.50
N TRP A 259 2.77 -3.31 -6.93
CA TRP A 259 4.13 -3.20 -6.42
C TRP A 259 4.83 -1.97 -7.01
N PHE A 260 5.61 -1.28 -6.18
CA PHE A 260 6.50 -0.20 -6.56
C PHE A 260 7.94 -0.70 -6.55
N LYS A 261 8.65 -0.59 -7.67
CA LYS A 261 10.09 -0.85 -7.75
C LYS A 261 10.85 0.44 -7.41
N ILE A 262 11.64 0.42 -6.34
CA ILE A 262 12.50 1.52 -5.90
C ILE A 262 13.95 1.10 -6.18
N LEU A 263 14.59 1.82 -7.11
CA LEU A 263 15.98 1.59 -7.50
C LEU A 263 16.92 2.22 -6.46
N VAL A 264 17.16 1.49 -5.38
CA VAL A 264 18.09 1.92 -4.32
C VAL A 264 19.56 1.81 -4.75
N HIS A 265 19.86 1.00 -5.76
CA HIS A 265 21.21 0.82 -6.30
C HIS A 265 21.87 2.15 -6.69
N ASP A 266 21.15 3.01 -7.42
CA ASP A 266 21.73 4.26 -7.93
C ASP A 266 22.07 5.24 -6.81
N LEU A 267 21.28 5.23 -5.72
CA LEU A 267 21.56 6.01 -4.51
C LEU A 267 22.78 5.47 -3.77
N LEU A 268 22.95 4.14 -3.78
CA LEU A 268 23.98 3.45 -3.04
C LEU A 268 25.32 3.38 -3.77
N LYS A 269 25.36 3.59 -5.09
CA LYS A 269 26.55 3.43 -5.94
C LYS A 269 27.79 4.22 -5.46
N SER A 270 27.58 5.40 -4.87
CA SER A 270 28.67 6.24 -4.35
C SER A 270 29.17 5.82 -2.96
N VAL A 271 28.39 5.03 -2.23
CA VAL A 271 28.58 4.70 -0.81
C VAL A 271 28.98 3.24 -0.62
N VAL A 272 28.46 2.37 -1.49
CA VAL A 272 28.61 0.92 -1.48
C VAL A 272 29.63 0.52 -2.55
N PRO A 273 30.78 -0.04 -2.18
CA PRO A 273 31.79 -0.45 -3.15
C PRO A 273 31.31 -1.59 -4.05
N SER A 274 31.88 -1.66 -5.25
CA SER A 274 31.78 -2.83 -6.11
C SER A 274 32.24 -4.08 -5.35
N GLY A 275 31.41 -5.12 -5.32
CA GLY A 275 31.72 -6.35 -4.59
C GLY A 275 30.84 -6.58 -3.36
N GLU A 276 30.27 -5.52 -2.79
CA GLU A 276 29.57 -5.58 -1.52
C GLU A 276 28.20 -6.25 -1.61
N TYR A 277 27.83 -6.99 -0.56
CA TYR A 277 26.49 -7.55 -0.42
C TYR A 277 25.66 -6.72 0.55
N LEU A 278 24.52 -6.24 0.03
CA LEU A 278 23.54 -5.48 0.79
C LEU A 278 22.46 -6.38 1.34
N TYR A 279 22.09 -6.11 2.58
CA TYR A 279 20.99 -6.76 3.26
C TYR A 279 20.04 -5.71 3.81
N PHE A 280 18.75 -5.87 3.57
CA PHE A 280 17.73 -4.97 4.06
C PHE A 280 17.33 -5.37 5.49
N LEU A 281 17.52 -4.46 6.43
CA LEU A 281 17.35 -4.73 7.86
C LEU A 281 15.95 -4.37 8.35
N THR A 282 15.55 -3.12 8.11
CA THR A 282 14.27 -2.58 8.57
C THR A 282 13.97 -1.26 7.87
N ALA A 283 12.72 -0.82 7.92
CA ALA A 283 12.30 0.50 7.45
C ALA A 283 11.44 1.20 8.51
N SER A 284 11.53 2.53 8.53
CA SER A 284 10.68 3.38 9.35
C SER A 284 10.45 4.70 8.63
N GLY A 285 9.18 4.95 8.28
CA GLY A 285 8.80 6.02 7.35
C GLY A 285 9.48 5.87 5.98
N SER A 286 10.05 6.97 5.49
CA SER A 286 10.83 7.05 4.25
C SER A 286 12.27 6.56 4.37
N ASN A 287 12.68 5.97 5.50
CA ASN A 287 14.07 5.64 5.75
C ASN A 287 14.26 4.12 5.85
N PHE A 288 15.29 3.64 5.15
CA PHE A 288 15.59 2.24 4.93
C PHE A 288 16.98 1.94 5.43
N LEU A 289 17.10 0.94 6.31
CA LEU A 289 18.36 0.55 6.90
C LEU A 289 18.92 -0.68 6.16
N PHE A 290 20.16 -0.58 5.69
CA PHE A 290 20.87 -1.65 5.01
C PHE A 290 22.17 -1.99 5.74
N ALA A 291 22.51 -3.28 5.81
CA ALA A 291 23.83 -3.75 6.22
C ALA A 291 24.70 -4.05 5.01
N LEU A 292 25.98 -3.71 5.13
CA LEU A 292 27.05 -4.08 4.21
C LEU A 292 27.81 -5.26 4.82
N ASN A 293 27.75 -6.41 4.16
CA ASN A 293 28.24 -7.67 4.73
C ASN A 293 29.76 -7.73 4.95
N THR A 294 30.55 -7.31 3.97
CA THR A 294 32.02 -7.41 3.99
C THR A 294 32.63 -6.30 4.83
N ARG A 295 32.10 -5.08 4.70
CA ARG A 295 32.58 -3.90 5.45
C ARG A 295 32.03 -3.81 6.87
N LYS A 296 31.01 -4.61 7.18
CA LYS A 296 30.29 -4.59 8.46
C LYS A 296 29.62 -3.25 8.77
N GLU A 297 29.52 -2.34 7.79
CA GLU A 297 28.91 -1.01 7.93
C GLU A 297 27.38 -1.09 7.86
N VAL A 298 26.70 -0.10 8.44
CA VAL A 298 25.26 0.08 8.28
C VAL A 298 25.02 1.39 7.54
N VAL A 299 24.09 1.39 6.60
CA VAL A 299 23.75 2.56 5.79
C VAL A 299 22.26 2.83 5.89
N LEU A 300 21.92 4.08 6.19
CA LEU A 300 20.56 4.60 6.13
C LEU A 300 20.34 5.27 4.77
N VAL A 301 19.27 4.88 4.09
CA VAL A 301 18.88 5.40 2.78
C VAL A 301 17.50 6.02 2.88
N ASN A 302 17.32 7.23 2.36
CA ASN A 302 16.02 7.83 2.16
C ASN A 302 15.82 8.11 0.66
N PRO A 303 15.05 7.28 -0.07
CA PRO A 303 14.84 7.46 -1.51
C PRO A 303 14.00 8.70 -1.84
N MET A 304 13.22 9.23 -0.89
CA MET A 304 12.37 10.40 -1.11
C MET A 304 13.20 11.69 -1.16
N THR A 305 14.17 11.81 -0.26
CA THR A 305 15.12 12.92 -0.20
C THR A 305 16.41 12.65 -0.96
N ARG A 306 16.61 11.42 -1.46
CA ARG A 306 17.84 10.91 -2.07
C ARG A 306 19.07 11.03 -1.17
N THR A 307 18.88 10.94 0.15
CA THR A 307 19.98 10.99 1.11
C THR A 307 20.48 9.60 1.47
N VAL A 308 21.79 9.48 1.67
CA VAL A 308 22.44 8.27 2.14
C VAL A 308 23.39 8.64 3.26
N ARG A 309 23.24 8.01 4.42
CA ARG A 309 24.06 8.26 5.62
C ARG A 309 24.70 6.97 6.08
N LYS A 310 26.03 6.98 6.20
CA LYS A 310 26.78 5.89 6.81
C LYS A 310 26.66 5.96 8.33
N ILE A 311 26.42 4.82 8.95
CA ILE A 311 26.40 4.63 10.39
C ILE A 311 27.59 3.75 10.73
N ILE A 312 28.42 4.23 11.67
CA ILE A 312 29.54 3.45 12.20
C ILE A 312 29.05 2.12 12.77
N CYS A 313 29.85 1.06 12.68
CA CYS A 313 29.48 -0.24 13.23
C CYS A 313 29.26 -0.14 14.76
N PRO A 314 28.34 -0.93 15.33
CA PRO A 314 28.24 -1.05 16.78
C PRO A 314 29.59 -1.54 17.37
N PRO A 315 30.02 -1.01 18.53
CA PRO A 315 31.37 -1.21 19.08
C PRO A 315 31.80 -2.67 19.27
N GLN A 316 30.87 -3.63 19.39
CA GLN A 316 31.17 -5.04 19.61
C GLN A 316 30.04 -5.97 19.09
N GLY A 317 29.96 -6.19 17.77
CA GLY A 317 29.20 -7.31 17.20
C GLY A 317 30.14 -8.49 16.89
N PRO A 318 30.17 -9.59 17.66
CA PRO A 318 31.20 -10.64 17.60
C PRO A 318 31.25 -11.46 16.29
N HIS A 319 30.24 -11.37 15.42
CA HIS A 319 30.14 -12.26 14.26
C HIS A 319 30.10 -11.55 12.90
N GLY A 320 30.04 -10.22 12.84
CA GLY A 320 29.97 -9.49 11.56
C GLY A 320 28.71 -9.75 10.73
N ILE A 321 27.73 -10.46 11.29
CA ILE A 321 26.46 -10.79 10.64
C ILE A 321 25.36 -10.13 11.48
N PHE A 322 24.66 -9.14 10.91
CA PHE A 322 23.49 -8.51 11.53
C PHE A 322 22.26 -9.45 11.56
N PHE A 323 22.42 -10.66 11.04
CA PHE A 323 21.39 -11.62 10.69
C PHE A 323 21.56 -12.91 11.49
N GLY A 324 20.65 -13.11 12.42
CA GLY A 324 20.46 -14.37 13.09
C GLY A 324 19.20 -14.30 13.94
N PRO A 325 18.60 -15.44 14.30
CA PRO A 325 17.57 -15.48 15.32
C PRO A 325 18.06 -14.85 16.64
N ASP A 326 19.37 -14.81 16.87
CA ASP A 326 20.07 -14.20 18.00
C ASP A 326 20.30 -12.67 17.87
N THR A 327 19.75 -12.02 16.84
CA THR A 327 19.79 -10.55 16.67
C THR A 327 18.42 -9.95 16.45
N SER A 328 18.26 -8.68 16.79
CA SER A 328 17.06 -7.90 16.51
C SER A 328 17.43 -6.45 16.26
N ILE A 329 16.73 -5.78 15.35
CA ILE A 329 17.00 -4.38 15.03
C ILE A 329 15.72 -3.59 14.83
N LYS A 330 15.73 -2.35 15.29
CA LYS A 330 14.67 -1.38 15.07
C LYS A 330 15.23 0.01 14.78
N LEU A 331 14.52 0.70 13.91
CA LEU A 331 14.80 2.07 13.52
C LEU A 331 13.70 2.98 14.05
N LEU A 332 14.07 3.92 14.90
CA LEU A 332 13.19 4.89 15.52
C LEU A 332 13.53 6.28 15.00
N PHE A 333 12.53 7.06 14.63
CA PHE A 333 12.71 8.47 14.27
C PHE A 333 12.21 9.37 15.40
N GLY A 334 12.92 10.48 15.58
CA GLY A 334 12.47 11.59 16.40
C GLY A 334 11.20 12.23 15.82
N PRO A 335 10.66 13.26 16.49
CA PRO A 335 9.48 13.96 16.02
C PRO A 335 9.66 14.47 14.57
N PRO A 336 8.56 14.54 13.79
CA PRO A 336 8.61 14.98 12.40
C PRO A 336 9.40 16.29 12.25
N GLY A 337 10.36 16.32 11.33
CA GLY A 337 11.18 17.50 11.02
C GLY A 337 12.51 17.61 11.78
N ALA A 338 12.77 16.77 12.79
CA ALA A 338 14.02 16.85 13.55
C ALA A 338 15.24 16.24 12.82
N ASP A 339 15.04 15.41 11.78
CA ASP A 339 16.06 14.56 11.11
C ASP A 339 16.91 13.72 12.09
N GLN A 340 16.37 13.50 13.29
CA GLN A 340 17.01 12.70 14.34
C GLN A 340 16.45 11.29 14.30
N PHE A 341 17.31 10.30 14.49
CA PHE A 341 16.93 8.90 14.55
C PHE A 341 17.80 8.14 15.54
N CYS A 342 17.25 7.03 15.99
CA CYS A 342 17.91 6.07 16.85
C CYS A 342 17.84 4.68 16.20
N VAL A 343 18.96 3.96 16.25
CA VAL A 343 18.98 2.53 15.88
C VAL A 343 19.15 1.73 17.16
N LEU A 344 18.18 0.87 17.44
CA LEU A 344 18.27 -0.12 18.50
C LEU A 344 18.69 -1.44 17.86
N PHE A 345 19.81 -1.98 18.30
CA PHE A 345 20.30 -3.29 17.88
C PHE A 345 20.53 -4.14 19.12
N ALA A 346 19.94 -5.33 19.15
CA ALA A 346 20.07 -6.25 20.26
C ALA A 346 20.72 -7.55 19.81
N GLN A 347 21.56 -8.10 20.68
CA GLN A 347 22.22 -9.37 20.44
C GLN A 347 22.35 -10.17 21.73
N PHE A 348 22.24 -11.50 21.62
CA PHE A 348 22.53 -12.42 22.70
C PHE A 348 23.95 -12.97 22.56
N ILE A 349 24.83 -12.65 23.52
CA ILE A 349 26.25 -12.99 23.49
C ILE A 349 26.63 -13.61 24.83
N ASN A 350 27.20 -14.81 24.81
CA ASN A 350 27.74 -15.49 26.00
C ASN A 350 26.75 -15.57 27.19
N GLY A 351 25.47 -15.83 26.91
CA GLY A 351 24.44 -15.92 27.95
C GLY A 351 23.87 -14.58 28.41
N CYS A 352 24.39 -13.46 27.90
CA CYS A 352 23.98 -12.10 28.23
C CYS A 352 23.28 -11.44 27.06
N THR A 353 22.32 -10.56 27.37
CA THR A 353 21.61 -9.77 26.35
C THR A 353 22.19 -8.38 26.33
N ILE A 354 22.69 -7.96 25.17
CA ILE A 354 23.33 -6.67 24.99
C ILE A 354 22.47 -5.85 24.04
N LEU A 355 22.09 -4.65 24.49
CA LEU A 355 21.41 -3.65 23.68
C LEU A 355 22.42 -2.57 23.28
N PHE A 356 22.48 -2.30 21.99
CA PHE A 356 23.24 -1.22 21.40
C PHE A 356 22.26 -0.14 20.91
N GLU A 357 22.47 1.09 21.36
CA GLU A 357 21.65 2.24 21.01
C GLU A 357 22.53 3.24 20.25
N TYR A 358 22.27 3.44 18.97
CA TYR A 358 22.88 4.51 18.18
C TYR A 358 22.02 5.76 18.25
N ASN A 359 22.62 6.92 18.51
CA ASN A 359 21.94 8.20 18.46
C ASN A 359 22.53 9.07 17.34
N SER A 360 21.69 9.49 16.39
CA SER A 360 22.11 10.28 15.23
C SER A 360 22.62 11.68 15.58
N ASN A 361 22.25 12.24 16.73
CA ASN A 361 22.70 13.58 17.16
C ASN A 361 24.15 13.54 17.61
N THR A 362 24.52 12.49 18.35
CA THR A 362 25.87 12.34 18.90
C THR A 362 26.78 11.54 17.98
N ASN A 363 26.22 10.85 16.97
CA ASN A 363 26.93 9.89 16.11
C ASN A 363 27.65 8.80 16.92
N LYS A 364 27.11 8.43 18.08
CA LYS A 364 27.73 7.46 18.99
C LYS A 364 26.78 6.32 19.30
N TRP A 365 27.39 5.17 19.50
CA TRP A 365 26.73 4.01 20.09
C TRP A 365 26.89 4.05 21.61
N ARG A 366 25.81 3.67 22.28
CA ARG A 366 25.78 3.32 23.69
C ARG A 366 25.55 1.82 23.80
N THR A 367 26.33 1.16 24.65
CA THR A 367 26.18 -0.28 24.94
C THR A 367 25.54 -0.42 26.32
N ILE A 368 24.52 -1.26 26.42
CA ILE A 368 23.78 -1.53 27.64
C ILE A 368 23.69 -3.05 27.80
N THR A 369 24.33 -3.58 28.83
CA THR A 369 24.16 -4.98 29.23
C THR A 369 22.87 -5.10 30.03
N LEU A 370 21.94 -5.92 29.56
CA LEU A 370 20.65 -6.09 30.19
C LEU A 370 20.70 -7.26 31.15
N GLU A 371 20.45 -6.98 32.42
CA GLU A 371 20.19 -8.01 33.41
C GLU A 371 18.79 -8.60 33.19
N ARG A 372 18.67 -9.91 33.41
CA ARG A 372 17.39 -10.59 33.44
C ARG A 372 16.59 -10.05 34.62
N ARG A 373 15.47 -9.39 34.37
CA ARG A 373 14.52 -9.04 35.44
C ARG A 373 13.31 -9.98 35.38
N VAL A 374 13.00 -10.59 36.52
CA VAL A 374 11.85 -11.49 36.74
C VAL A 374 10.68 -10.74 37.40
N ARG A 375 10.85 -9.44 37.70
CA ARG A 375 9.83 -8.64 38.40
C ARG A 375 8.60 -8.40 37.53
N ASP A 376 7.46 -8.23 38.18
CA ASP A 376 6.21 -7.77 37.57
C ASP A 376 6.45 -6.39 36.93
N LEU A 377 6.72 -6.38 35.63
CA LEU A 377 6.69 -5.15 34.86
C LEU A 377 5.22 -4.80 34.67
N SER A 378 4.79 -3.64 35.14
CA SER A 378 3.61 -3.02 34.56
C SER A 378 4.02 -2.53 33.18
N LEU A 379 3.76 -3.29 32.12
CA LEU A 379 3.99 -2.87 30.72
C LEU A 379 3.00 -1.77 30.27
N VAL A 380 2.62 -0.89 31.20
CA VAL A 380 1.74 0.25 31.00
C VAL A 380 2.61 1.43 30.55
N GLY A 381 2.79 1.58 29.24
CA GLY A 381 3.55 2.69 28.68
C GLY A 381 4.02 2.48 27.23
N ASP A 382 4.61 3.53 26.66
CA ASP A 382 5.17 3.54 25.30
C ASP A 382 6.54 2.83 25.29
N TYR A 383 6.53 1.50 25.11
CA TYR A 383 7.74 0.69 24.99
C TYR A 383 8.03 0.30 23.54
N VAL A 384 9.32 0.29 23.19
CA VAL A 384 9.81 -0.35 21.98
C VAL A 384 10.30 -1.75 22.33
N PHE A 385 9.73 -2.75 21.65
CA PHE A 385 10.11 -4.15 21.86
C PHE A 385 11.11 -4.62 20.82
N LEU A 386 12.20 -5.26 21.24
CA LEU A 386 13.06 -6.09 20.38
C LEU A 386 12.96 -7.55 20.84
N SER A 387 13.20 -8.48 19.92
CA SER A 387 13.11 -9.92 20.22
C SER A 387 14.36 -10.64 19.78
N VAL A 388 15.05 -11.27 20.73
CA VAL A 388 16.25 -12.05 20.48
C VAL A 388 16.00 -13.49 20.90
N PHE A 389 16.37 -14.45 20.06
CA PHE A 389 16.17 -15.86 20.35
C PHE A 389 17.44 -16.50 20.92
N ASP A 390 17.31 -17.09 22.11
CA ASP A 390 18.35 -17.94 22.67
C ASP A 390 18.24 -19.33 22.05
N ARG A 391 19.20 -19.68 21.18
CA ARG A 391 19.22 -21.00 20.52
C ARG A 391 19.42 -22.15 21.50
N PHE A 392 20.16 -21.94 22.59
CA PHE A 392 20.45 -22.98 23.57
C PHE A 392 19.22 -23.30 24.40
N ARG A 393 18.51 -22.26 24.86
CA ARG A 393 17.29 -22.41 25.66
C ARG A 393 16.01 -22.53 24.82
N ARG A 394 16.12 -22.35 23.49
CA ARG A 394 15.01 -22.35 22.53
C ARG A 394 13.85 -21.42 22.92
N CYS A 395 14.19 -20.29 23.54
CA CYS A 395 13.22 -19.32 24.04
C CYS A 395 13.51 -17.92 23.50
N ALA A 396 12.43 -17.15 23.34
CA ALA A 396 12.53 -15.74 22.95
C ALA A 396 12.76 -14.88 24.20
N ASN A 397 13.79 -14.05 24.12
CA ASN A 397 14.04 -12.96 25.04
C ASN A 397 13.51 -11.67 24.42
N ILE A 398 12.72 -10.93 25.20
CA ILE A 398 12.10 -9.69 24.76
C ILE A 398 12.75 -8.55 25.51
N ILE A 399 13.20 -7.54 24.77
CA ILE A 399 13.82 -6.34 25.29
C ILE A 399 12.82 -5.21 25.17
N CYS A 400 12.47 -4.61 26.30
CA CYS A 400 11.56 -3.48 26.37
C CYS A 400 12.39 -2.22 26.61
N VAL A 401 12.30 -1.22 25.73
CA VAL A 401 13.01 0.06 25.85
C VAL A 401 11.98 1.16 26.03
N SER A 402 12.04 1.87 27.17
CA SER A 402 11.15 3.01 27.46
C SER A 402 11.43 4.18 26.50
N GLN A 403 10.38 4.78 25.96
CA GLN A 403 10.49 6.01 25.15
C GLN A 403 10.50 7.31 25.97
N ARG A 404 10.24 7.28 27.30
CA ARG A 404 10.12 8.49 28.13
C ARG A 404 11.29 8.68 29.10
N GLY A 405 11.96 9.82 28.98
CA GLY A 405 12.69 10.53 30.06
C GLY A 405 13.98 9.91 30.57
N HIS A 406 14.06 8.58 30.68
CA HIS A 406 15.27 7.82 30.97
C HIS A 406 15.17 6.45 30.30
N PRO A 407 16.22 5.98 29.59
CA PRO A 407 16.19 4.70 28.91
C PRO A 407 16.40 3.58 29.93
N GLU A 408 15.32 3.24 30.64
CA GLU A 408 15.27 1.94 31.28
C GLU A 408 14.95 0.92 30.19
N ALA A 409 15.97 0.12 29.87
CA ALA A 409 15.84 -1.04 29.01
C ALA A 409 15.82 -2.28 29.91
N VAL A 410 14.87 -3.19 29.66
CA VAL A 410 14.70 -4.40 30.47
C VAL A 410 14.62 -5.62 29.57
N SER A 411 15.29 -6.71 29.96
CA SER A 411 15.17 -8.02 29.32
C SER A 411 14.20 -8.91 30.11
N ILE A 412 13.18 -9.41 29.41
CA ILE A 412 12.19 -10.36 29.93
C ILE A 412 12.18 -11.66 29.16
N TRP A 413 11.85 -12.74 29.85
CA TRP A 413 11.91 -14.12 29.35
C TRP A 413 10.53 -14.76 29.52
N PRO A 414 9.55 -14.38 28.68
CA PRO A 414 8.20 -14.92 28.78
C PRO A 414 8.20 -16.42 28.55
N THR A 415 7.59 -17.15 29.48
CA THR A 415 7.37 -18.59 29.41
C THR A 415 6.04 -18.89 28.72
N LEU A 416 5.87 -20.04 28.09
CA LEU A 416 4.54 -20.45 27.63
C LEU A 416 3.73 -20.86 28.87
N ALA A 417 2.55 -20.28 29.07
CA ALA A 417 1.74 -20.50 30.28
C ALA A 417 1.21 -21.95 30.45
N CYS A 418 1.38 -22.81 29.44
CA CYS A 418 0.81 -24.15 29.45
C CYS A 418 1.77 -25.17 30.07
N ALA A 419 1.58 -25.40 31.38
CA ALA A 419 2.28 -26.41 32.19
C ALA A 419 1.67 -27.83 32.08
N ASP A 420 0.79 -28.08 31.10
CA ASP A 420 0.29 -29.42 30.78
C ASP A 420 1.12 -30.04 29.64
N SER A 421 2.23 -30.66 30.04
CA SER A 421 2.78 -31.93 29.51
C SER A 421 2.64 -32.31 28.02
N SER A 422 2.83 -31.38 27.06
CA SER A 422 3.14 -31.78 25.67
C SER A 422 4.01 -30.82 24.85
N TRP A 423 4.44 -29.68 25.41
CA TRP A 423 5.26 -28.69 24.67
C TRP A 423 6.77 -28.83 24.92
N GLU A 424 7.16 -29.52 26.00
CA GLU A 424 8.47 -30.15 26.06
C GLU A 424 8.46 -31.30 25.04
N ILE A 425 9.06 -31.08 23.87
CA ILE A 425 9.58 -32.16 23.03
C ILE A 425 8.48 -33.12 22.50
N ARG A 426 7.47 -32.60 21.79
CA ARG A 426 7.22 -33.16 20.44
C ARG A 426 8.21 -32.42 19.55
N GLY A 427 9.48 -32.81 19.51
CA GLY A 427 9.86 -34.03 18.80
C GLY A 427 9.77 -33.86 17.29
N ASP A 428 9.23 -32.74 16.79
CA ASP A 428 9.25 -32.38 15.39
C ASP A 428 9.27 -30.85 15.20
N GLY A 429 10.40 -30.24 15.58
CA GLY A 429 10.70 -28.82 15.27
C GLY A 429 10.76 -28.52 13.76
N LEU A 430 10.40 -29.49 12.92
CA LEU A 430 10.27 -29.37 11.47
C LEU A 430 8.94 -28.75 11.03
N HIS A 431 7.91 -28.62 11.89
CA HIS A 431 6.55 -28.29 11.44
C HIS A 431 5.98 -26.93 11.89
N SER A 432 6.74 -26.13 12.66
CA SER A 432 6.28 -24.79 13.07
C SER A 432 7.35 -23.71 12.89
N TYR A 433 6.96 -22.54 12.39
CA TYR A 433 7.82 -21.36 12.27
C TYR A 433 7.30 -20.23 13.17
N ARG A 434 8.19 -19.41 13.73
CA ARG A 434 7.83 -18.33 14.67
C ARG A 434 8.32 -16.99 14.15
N VAL A 435 7.44 -16.00 14.16
CA VAL A 435 7.75 -14.59 13.89
C VAL A 435 7.48 -13.82 15.18
N ILE A 436 8.42 -13.00 15.64
CA ILE A 436 8.29 -12.24 16.89
C ILE A 436 8.58 -10.77 16.58
N GLY A 437 7.76 -9.88 17.13
CA GLY A 437 7.88 -8.44 16.99
C GLY A 437 6.91 -7.74 17.93
N ASP A 438 7.22 -6.52 18.37
CA ASP A 438 6.28 -5.68 19.14
C ASP A 438 5.61 -6.36 20.36
N GLY A 439 6.33 -7.26 21.04
CA GLY A 439 5.76 -7.99 22.18
C GLY A 439 4.65 -8.98 21.80
N LYS A 440 4.55 -9.32 20.52
CA LYS A 440 3.68 -10.35 19.94
C LYS A 440 4.52 -11.45 19.31
N MET A 441 3.92 -12.63 19.21
CA MET A 441 4.49 -13.77 18.53
C MET A 441 3.43 -14.39 17.64
N VAL A 442 3.82 -14.71 16.41
CA VAL A 442 3.01 -15.50 15.49
C VAL A 442 3.65 -16.86 15.30
N ILE A 443 2.83 -17.91 15.43
CA ILE A 443 3.23 -19.29 15.18
C ILE A 443 2.54 -19.77 13.92
N VAL A 444 3.34 -20.10 12.91
CA VAL A 444 2.90 -20.70 11.66
C VAL A 444 2.96 -22.21 11.82
N ARG A 445 1.80 -22.86 11.78
CA ARG A 445 1.65 -24.32 11.85
C ARG A 445 1.66 -24.92 10.45
N SER A 446 2.34 -26.04 10.29
CA SER A 446 2.53 -26.70 9.00
C SER A 446 2.32 -28.20 9.13
N ASP A 447 1.80 -28.82 8.09
CA ASP A 447 1.83 -30.28 7.93
C ASP A 447 2.99 -30.65 6.99
N GLY A 448 3.77 -31.68 7.34
CA GLY A 448 4.74 -32.27 6.43
C GLY A 448 4.06 -33.12 5.37
N VAL A 449 4.49 -33.02 4.12
CA VAL A 449 4.17 -34.01 3.10
C VAL A 449 5.36 -34.97 3.05
N ASP A 450 5.17 -36.21 3.50
CA ASP A 450 6.20 -37.25 3.55
C ASP A 450 6.66 -37.62 2.13
N ASP A 451 7.60 -36.86 1.61
CA ASP A 451 8.41 -37.25 0.46
C ASP A 451 9.87 -37.33 0.94
N LYS A 452 10.40 -38.55 1.01
CA LYS A 452 11.68 -38.88 1.69
C LYS A 452 12.88 -38.07 1.20
N ASN A 453 12.75 -37.38 0.06
CA ASN A 453 13.80 -36.56 -0.56
C ASN A 453 13.49 -35.06 -0.65
N LYS A 454 12.30 -34.57 -0.26
CA LYS A 454 11.94 -33.14 -0.31
C LYS A 454 11.16 -32.73 0.93
N ARG A 455 11.71 -31.82 1.75
CA ARG A 455 11.02 -31.20 2.90
C ARG A 455 9.96 -30.20 2.40
N ILE A 456 8.87 -30.71 1.85
CA ILE A 456 7.71 -29.92 1.44
C ILE A 456 6.78 -29.76 2.64
N ARG A 457 6.42 -28.52 2.95
CA ARG A 457 5.50 -28.18 4.04
C ARG A 457 4.27 -27.50 3.48
N MET A 458 3.12 -27.77 4.09
CA MET A 458 1.86 -27.12 3.77
C MET A 458 1.40 -26.30 4.98
N LEU A 459 1.02 -25.05 4.75
CA LEU A 459 0.43 -24.21 5.80
C LEU A 459 -0.87 -24.81 6.32
N LYS A 460 -0.99 -24.93 7.65
CA LYS A 460 -2.16 -25.47 8.36
C LYS A 460 -2.90 -24.42 9.16
N GLY A 461 -2.19 -23.43 9.70
CA GLY A 461 -2.79 -22.43 10.58
C GLY A 461 -1.78 -21.38 11.00
N VAL A 462 -2.28 -20.23 11.43
CA VAL A 462 -1.47 -19.15 11.97
C VAL A 462 -2.08 -18.74 13.30
N GLU A 463 -1.28 -18.83 14.37
CA GLU A 463 -1.67 -18.44 15.72
C GLU A 463 -1.00 -17.13 16.10
N LEU A 464 -1.71 -16.30 16.84
CA LEU A 464 -1.21 -15.07 17.44
C LEU A 464 -1.20 -15.19 18.95
N TRP A 465 -0.07 -14.78 19.51
CA TRP A 465 0.24 -14.79 20.92
C TRP A 465 0.74 -13.40 21.34
N GLY A 466 0.46 -13.01 22.58
CA GLY A 466 0.94 -11.78 23.19
C GLY A 466 1.69 -12.06 24.47
N ILE A 467 2.54 -11.12 24.88
CA ILE A 467 3.10 -11.13 26.23
C ILE A 467 2.02 -10.62 27.21
N THR A 468 1.85 -11.33 28.32
CA THR A 468 0.95 -10.92 29.40
C THR A 468 1.35 -9.57 29.98
N ALA A 469 0.41 -8.84 30.59
CA ALA A 469 0.67 -7.51 31.16
C ALA A 469 1.83 -7.46 32.16
N ASN A 470 2.10 -8.57 32.88
CA ASN A 470 3.20 -8.72 33.83
C ASN A 470 4.53 -9.17 33.20
N GLY A 471 4.58 -9.40 31.88
CA GLY A 471 5.79 -9.82 31.16
C GLY A 471 6.20 -11.28 31.33
N LYS A 472 5.47 -12.08 32.12
CA LYS A 472 5.92 -13.41 32.56
C LYS A 472 5.57 -14.53 31.59
N HIS A 473 4.47 -14.40 30.85
CA HIS A 473 3.97 -15.47 30.00
C HIS A 473 3.61 -15.01 28.59
N TRP A 474 3.64 -15.95 27.66
CA TRP A 474 2.91 -15.85 26.40
C TRP A 474 1.48 -16.31 26.60
N GLU A 475 0.53 -15.48 26.19
CA GLU A 475 -0.89 -15.78 26.16
C GLU A 475 -1.37 -15.95 24.72
N PHE A 476 -2.21 -16.95 24.49
CA PHE A 476 -2.87 -17.15 23.20
C PHE A 476 -3.91 -16.04 23.00
N ILE A 477 -3.89 -15.39 21.84
CA ILE A 477 -4.84 -14.32 21.50
C ILE A 477 -5.87 -14.85 20.49
N SER A 478 -5.42 -15.43 19.39
CA SER A 478 -6.30 -15.82 18.29
C SER A 478 -5.61 -16.78 17.31
N GLU A 479 -6.40 -17.50 16.51
CA GLU A 479 -5.93 -18.33 15.41
C GLU A 479 -6.74 -17.93 14.16
N THR A 480 -6.10 -17.98 12.98
CA THR A 480 -6.79 -17.72 11.71
C THR A 480 -7.87 -18.76 11.45
N SER A 481 -9.00 -18.32 10.88
CA SER A 481 -10.09 -19.22 10.52
C SER A 481 -9.72 -20.20 9.39
N ARG A 482 -10.51 -21.27 9.24
CA ARG A 482 -10.26 -22.29 8.21
C ARG A 482 -10.39 -21.73 6.79
N GLU A 483 -11.25 -20.73 6.60
CA GLU A 483 -11.46 -20.04 5.33
C GLU A 483 -10.19 -19.31 4.92
N ILE A 484 -9.61 -18.50 5.82
CA ILE A 484 -8.35 -17.79 5.57
C ILE A 484 -7.22 -18.79 5.30
N VAL A 485 -7.12 -19.85 6.09
CA VAL A 485 -6.12 -20.92 5.85
C VAL A 485 -6.29 -21.56 4.47
N ALA A 486 -7.52 -21.87 4.07
CA ALA A 486 -7.79 -22.50 2.77
C ALA A 486 -7.32 -21.62 1.60
N GLU A 487 -7.50 -20.30 1.69
CA GLU A 487 -7.03 -19.35 0.69
C GLU A 487 -5.49 -19.19 0.63
N MET A 488 -4.82 -19.50 1.74
CA MET A 488 -3.37 -19.37 1.90
C MET A 488 -2.62 -20.69 1.71
N LYS A 489 -3.35 -21.80 1.55
CA LYS A 489 -2.80 -23.15 1.53
C LYS A 489 -1.91 -23.35 0.30
N LYS A 490 -0.60 -23.29 0.50
CA LYS A 490 0.42 -23.49 -0.53
C LYS A 490 1.62 -24.28 -0.01
N PRO A 491 2.29 -25.05 -0.88
CA PRO A 491 3.52 -25.73 -0.52
C PRO A 491 4.66 -24.73 -0.37
N TYR A 492 5.56 -24.99 0.57
CA TYR A 492 6.78 -24.22 0.73
C TYR A 492 7.92 -25.07 1.29
N GLY A 493 9.16 -24.67 0.98
CA GLY A 493 10.39 -25.23 1.54
C GLY A 493 11.04 -24.29 2.56
N VAL A 494 10.96 -22.97 2.33
CA VAL A 494 11.47 -21.94 3.24
C VAL A 494 10.34 -20.97 3.58
N ILE A 495 10.32 -20.52 4.83
CA ILE A 495 9.44 -19.46 5.30
C ILE A 495 10.25 -18.42 6.06
N GLU A 496 9.99 -17.15 5.78
CA GLU A 496 10.47 -16.01 6.54
C GLU A 496 9.29 -15.07 6.85
N GLY A 497 9.43 -14.17 7.82
CA GLY A 497 8.39 -13.20 8.06
C GLY A 497 8.77 -12.10 9.02
N CYS A 498 7.94 -11.06 9.03
CA CYS A 498 8.04 -9.95 9.97
C CYS A 498 6.66 -9.62 10.54
N LEU A 499 6.67 -8.99 11.71
CA LEU A 499 5.48 -8.62 12.45
C LEU A 499 5.61 -7.17 12.92
N GLU A 500 4.54 -6.40 12.77
CA GLU A 500 4.41 -5.03 13.28
C GLU A 500 3.08 -4.86 14.00
N GLU A 501 3.08 -4.34 15.22
CA GLU A 501 1.88 -3.80 15.86
C GLU A 501 1.84 -2.27 15.69
N ARG A 502 0.75 -1.77 15.09
CA ARG A 502 0.51 -0.32 15.01
C ARG A 502 -0.98 -0.01 15.02
N ASN A 503 -1.37 0.98 15.83
CA ASN A 503 -2.74 1.48 15.97
C ASN A 503 -3.76 0.37 16.29
N GLY A 504 -3.43 -0.53 17.23
CA GLY A 504 -4.30 -1.63 17.63
C GLY A 504 -4.48 -2.72 16.55
N THR A 505 -3.69 -2.69 15.49
CA THR A 505 -3.68 -3.72 14.44
C THR A 505 -2.31 -4.39 14.40
N ILE A 506 -2.31 -5.72 14.48
CA ILE A 506 -1.12 -6.54 14.32
C ILE A 506 -1.04 -6.99 12.87
N ARG A 507 0.08 -6.71 12.22
CA ARG A 507 0.32 -7.02 10.81
C ARG A 507 1.42 -8.04 10.73
N VAL A 508 1.23 -9.04 9.88
CA VAL A 508 2.13 -10.16 9.70
C VAL A 508 2.36 -10.32 8.22
N ALA A 509 3.60 -10.24 7.78
CA ALA A 509 4.00 -10.63 6.44
C ALA A 509 4.75 -11.96 6.53
N LEU A 510 4.25 -12.97 5.82
CA LEU A 510 4.86 -14.27 5.69
C LEU A 510 5.29 -14.47 4.25
N MET A 511 6.52 -14.91 4.09
CA MET A 511 7.18 -15.12 2.81
C MET A 511 7.47 -16.59 2.64
N PHE A 512 7.03 -17.15 1.54
CA PHE A 512 7.18 -18.57 1.25
C PHE A 512 8.05 -18.73 0.02
N ASN A 513 9.04 -19.62 0.07
CA ASN A 513 9.76 -20.06 -1.12
C ASN A 513 9.43 -21.52 -1.42
N PHE A 514 9.00 -21.80 -2.64
CA PHE A 514 8.86 -23.15 -3.15
C PHE A 514 9.57 -23.28 -4.50
N GLN A 515 10.62 -24.10 -4.54
CA GLN A 515 11.42 -24.35 -5.75
C GLN A 515 11.89 -23.06 -6.46
N GLY A 516 12.27 -22.04 -5.69
CA GLY A 516 12.77 -20.77 -6.23
C GLY A 516 11.68 -19.77 -6.63
N VAL A 517 10.39 -20.09 -6.43
CA VAL A 517 9.30 -19.11 -6.57
C VAL A 517 8.95 -18.57 -5.19
N TRP A 518 8.94 -17.25 -5.06
CA TRP A 518 8.54 -16.58 -3.82
C TRP A 518 7.07 -16.16 -3.86
N ASP A 519 6.40 -16.30 -2.73
CA ASP A 519 5.05 -15.81 -2.50
C ASP A 519 4.98 -15.06 -1.17
N ILE A 520 4.07 -14.09 -1.08
CA ILE A 520 3.92 -13.23 0.09
C ILE A 520 2.46 -13.27 0.54
N ILE A 521 2.28 -13.48 1.84
CA ILE A 521 0.99 -13.41 2.51
C ILE A 521 1.05 -12.29 3.53
N TRP A 522 0.11 -11.36 3.45
CA TRP A 522 -0.08 -10.32 4.46
C TRP A 522 -1.38 -10.59 5.21
N LEU A 523 -1.26 -10.83 6.50
CA LEU A 523 -2.36 -10.92 7.46
C LEU A 523 -2.40 -9.71 8.39
N SER A 524 -3.60 -9.26 8.72
CA SER A 524 -3.85 -8.20 9.68
C SER A 524 -4.88 -8.67 10.70
N TYR A 525 -4.55 -8.59 11.98
CA TYR A 525 -5.43 -8.85 13.11
C TYR A 525 -5.78 -7.55 13.82
N ASP A 526 -7.06 -7.19 13.82
CA ASP A 526 -7.56 -6.02 14.55
C ASP A 526 -7.84 -6.44 16.00
N LEU A 527 -7.11 -5.86 16.96
CA LEU A 527 -7.26 -6.18 18.39
C LEU A 527 -8.64 -5.80 18.94
N GLY A 528 -9.23 -4.71 18.43
CA GLY A 528 -10.54 -4.21 18.88
C GLY A 528 -11.68 -5.06 18.33
N ARG A 529 -11.61 -5.43 17.05
CA ARG A 529 -12.63 -6.27 16.37
C ARG A 529 -12.41 -7.77 16.58
N ARG A 530 -11.22 -8.17 17.05
CA ARG A 530 -10.80 -9.56 17.23
C ARG A 530 -10.96 -10.40 15.96
N ASN A 531 -10.61 -9.83 14.82
CA ASN A 531 -10.80 -10.48 13.54
C ASN A 531 -9.52 -10.44 12.70
N TRP A 532 -9.28 -11.55 11.99
CA TRP A 532 -8.25 -11.67 10.98
C TRP A 532 -8.78 -11.19 9.64
N THR A 533 -7.92 -10.49 8.91
CA THR A 533 -8.15 -10.09 7.53
C THR A 533 -6.90 -10.37 6.72
N ARG A 534 -7.09 -10.80 5.47
CA ARG A 534 -6.01 -10.98 4.52
C ARG A 534 -5.95 -9.77 3.60
N VAL A 535 -4.77 -9.19 3.44
CA VAL A 535 -4.52 -8.17 2.43
C VAL A 535 -4.16 -8.88 1.13
N VAL A 536 -4.93 -8.65 0.07
CA VAL A 536 -4.67 -9.25 -1.24
C VAL A 536 -3.50 -8.54 -1.88
N LEU A 537 -2.43 -9.29 -2.13
CA LEU A 537 -1.23 -8.80 -2.81
C LEU A 537 -1.26 -9.22 -4.28
N PRO A 538 -0.89 -8.34 -5.22
CA PRO A 538 -0.60 -8.73 -6.59
C PRO A 538 0.56 -9.74 -6.61
N ASP A 539 0.59 -10.62 -7.61
CA ASP A 539 1.73 -11.51 -7.82
C ASP A 539 3.02 -10.69 -7.93
N CYS A 540 3.99 -11.01 -7.09
CA CYS A 540 5.29 -10.33 -7.09
C CYS A 540 6.21 -10.84 -8.21
N GLN A 541 5.83 -11.93 -8.92
CA GLN A 541 6.56 -12.59 -10.01
C GLN A 541 8.03 -12.90 -9.69
N MET A 542 8.33 -13.07 -8.40
CA MET A 542 9.69 -13.20 -7.93
C MET A 542 10.21 -14.63 -8.13
N LYS A 543 11.38 -14.72 -8.77
CA LYS A 543 12.10 -15.97 -9.01
C LYS A 543 13.52 -15.89 -8.46
N GLY A 544 14.05 -17.01 -7.99
CA GLY A 544 15.42 -17.16 -7.53
C GLY A 544 15.56 -17.40 -6.04
N SER A 545 16.81 -17.52 -5.59
CA SER A 545 17.17 -18.02 -4.25
C SER A 545 17.51 -16.94 -3.23
N SER A 546 17.53 -15.66 -3.61
CA SER A 546 18.22 -14.63 -2.81
C SER A 546 17.31 -13.44 -2.51
N MET A 547 16.39 -13.63 -1.56
CA MET A 547 15.79 -12.49 -0.87
C MET A 547 16.64 -12.11 0.33
N VAL A 548 16.70 -10.82 0.64
CA VAL A 548 17.64 -10.32 1.64
C VAL A 548 16.99 -9.35 2.64
N GLY A 549 15.69 -9.56 2.92
CA GLY A 549 14.97 -8.88 3.99
C GLY A 549 13.55 -8.44 3.63
N ILE A 550 12.68 -8.35 4.65
CA ILE A 550 11.31 -7.86 4.59
C ILE A 550 10.98 -7.04 5.84
N SER A 551 10.27 -5.92 5.70
CA SER A 551 9.89 -5.05 6.82
C SER A 551 8.61 -4.28 6.50
N PHE A 552 7.77 -4.08 7.53
CA PHE A 552 6.75 -3.05 7.50
C PHE A 552 7.35 -1.65 7.74
N SER A 553 6.61 -0.62 7.36
CA SER A 553 6.89 0.79 7.64
C SER A 553 5.59 1.61 7.68
N SER A 554 5.65 2.76 8.38
CA SER A 554 4.58 3.77 8.50
C SER A 554 4.41 4.65 7.27
N GLY A 555 5.08 4.31 6.17
CA GLY A 555 4.84 4.85 4.84
C GLY A 555 5.81 5.93 4.38
N LEU A 556 5.78 6.18 3.06
CA LEU A 556 6.66 7.13 2.40
C LEU A 556 6.10 8.54 2.52
N ILE A 557 6.78 9.38 3.28
CA ILE A 557 6.43 10.78 3.53
C ILE A 557 7.16 11.67 2.52
N LEU A 558 6.45 12.65 1.97
CA LEU A 558 7.02 13.70 1.11
C LEU A 558 7.76 14.73 1.97
N SER A 559 8.93 15.14 1.48
CA SER A 559 9.69 16.30 1.97
C SER A 559 9.43 17.52 1.11
#